data_AF-A0A0R1M485-F1
#
_entry.id   AF-A0A0R1M485-F1
#
_cell.length_a   1.000
_cell.length_b   1.000
_cell.length_c   1.000
_cell.angle_alpha   90.00
_cell.angle_beta   90.00
_cell.angle_gamma   90.00
#
_symmetry.space_group_name_H-M   'P 1'
#
loop_
_entity.id
_entity.type
_entity.pdbx_description
1 polymer ?
#
loop_
_entity_poly.entity_id
_entity_poly.type
_entity_poly.pdbx_seq_one_letter_code
_entity_poly.pdbx_strand_id
1 'polypeptide(L)' 'MTKKFLKEHQISFEEHNITNEPKYIDYLQEKGFRTVPVIEKNSDPIINGFRPDLLKTLVAQ' A
#
# COMPACT_ATOMS: atom_id res chain seq x y z
N MET A 1 1.92 9.47 5.24
CA MET A 1 3.34 9.35 4.86
C MET A 1 3.49 8.63 3.54
N THR A 2 3.07 7.37 3.41
CA THR A 2 3.16 6.58 2.16
C THR A 2 2.46 7.22 0.95
N LYS A 3 1.20 7.65 1.11
CA LYS A 3 0.44 8.36 0.05
C LYS A 3 1.16 9.62 -0.47
N LYS A 4 1.75 10.40 0.45
CA LYS A 4 2.48 11.63 0.11
C LYS A 4 3.70 11.32 -0.75
N PHE A 5 4.46 10.29 -0.38
CA PHE A 5 5.61 9.81 -1.14
C PHE A 5 5.21 9.39 -2.57
N LEU A 6 4.18 8.56 -2.73
CA LEU A 6 3.72 8.12 -4.06
C LEU A 6 3.30 9.32 -4.94
N LYS A 7 2.60 10.29 -4.34
CA LYS A 7 2.19 11.51 -5.04
C LYS A 7 3.37 12.41 -5.43
N GLU A 8 4.34 12.61 -4.53
CA GLU A 8 5.54 13.40 -4.79
C GLU A 8 6.37 12.84 -5.94
N HIS A 9 6.42 11.51 -6.05
CA HIS A 9 7.11 10.81 -7.12
C HIS A 9 6.24 10.52 -8.35
N GLN A 10 5.03 11.11 -8.43
CA GLN A 10 4.08 10.95 -9.55
C GLN A 10 3.76 9.49 -9.90
N ILE A 11 3.82 8.60 -8.90
CA ILE A 11 3.44 7.20 -9.07
C ILE A 11 1.91 7.15 -9.08
N SER A 12 1.32 6.55 -10.11
CA SER A 12 -0.11 6.26 -10.14
C SER A 12 -0.45 5.16 -9.14
N PHE A 13 -1.41 5.40 -8.27
CA PHE A 13 -1.92 4.42 -7.32
C PHE A 13 -3.42 4.61 -7.10
N GLU A 14 -4.10 3.52 -6.75
CA GLU A 14 -5.46 3.54 -6.23
C GLU A 14 -5.40 3.45 -4.70
N GLU A 15 -6.21 4.26 -4.02
CA GLU A 15 -6.28 4.26 -2.56
C GLU A 15 -7.58 3.64 -2.10
N HIS A 16 -7.46 2.55 -1.33
CA HIS A 16 -8.57 1.96 -0.60
C HIS A 16 -8.42 2.26 0.89
N ASN A 17 -9.31 3.12 1.39
CA ASN A 17 -9.32 3.47 2.80
C ASN A 17 -10.27 2.54 3.55
N ILE A 18 -9.72 1.60 4.32
CA ILE A 18 -10.48 0.61 5.10
C ILE A 18 -11.46 1.22 6.12
N THR A 19 -11.27 2.47 6.53
CA THR A 19 -12.21 3.19 7.40
C THR A 19 -13.50 3.53 6.65
N ASN A 20 -13.41 3.87 5.36
CA ASN A 20 -14.56 4.18 4.51
C ASN A 20 -15.08 2.94 3.78
N GLU A 21 -14.19 1.99 3.48
CA GLU A 21 -14.45 0.78 2.72
C GLU A 21 -14.07 -0.47 3.54
N PRO A 22 -14.85 -0.83 4.57
CA PRO A 22 -14.55 -1.94 5.46
C PRO A 22 -14.48 -3.30 4.76
N LYS A 23 -15.07 -3.45 3.55
CA LYS A 23 -14.94 -4.64 2.69
C LYS A 23 -13.48 -5.06 2.43
N TYR A 24 -12.54 -4.11 2.44
CA TYR A 24 -11.13 -4.41 2.25
C TYR A 24 -10.45 -4.96 3.51
N ILE A 25 -11.09 -4.89 4.68
CA ILE A 25 -10.58 -5.55 5.90
C ILE A 25 -10.57 -7.05 5.69
N ASP A 26 -11.66 -7.62 5.16
CA ASP A 26 -11.75 -9.05 4.86
C ASP A 26 -10.68 -9.47 3.85
N TYR A 27 -10.51 -8.69 2.77
CA TYR A 27 -9.44 -8.88 1.79
C TYR A 27 -8.04 -8.93 2.44
N LEU A 28 -7.74 -7.99 3.34
CA LEU A 28 -6.47 -7.97 4.06
C LEU A 28 -6.30 -9.18 4.97
N GLN A 29 -7.36 -9.58 5.68
CA GLN A 29 -7.35 -10.74 6.56
C GLN A 29 -7.14 -12.06 5.80
N GLU A 30 -7.83 -12.25 4.67
CA GLU A 30 -7.67 -13.41 3.80
C GLU A 30 -6.23 -13.54 3.27
N LYS A 31 -5.59 -12.41 2.95
CA LYS A 31 -4.17 -12.37 2.58
C LYS A 31 -3.20 -12.46 3.76
N GLY A 32 -3.69 -12.54 4.99
CA GLY A 32 -2.87 -12.64 6.20
C GLY A 32 -2.24 -11.33 6.67
N PHE A 33 -2.67 -10.19 6.14
CA PHE A 33 -2.21 -8.87 6.58
C PHE A 33 -2.92 -8.42 7.85
N ARG A 34 -2.12 -7.92 8.80
CA ARG A 34 -2.61 -7.41 10.09
C ARG A 34 -2.30 -5.94 10.33
N THR A 35 -1.56 -5.32 9.41
CA THR A 35 -1.03 -3.97 9.55
C THR A 35 -1.21 -3.20 8.26
N VAL A 36 -1.61 -1.93 8.39
CA VAL A 36 -1.70 -0.97 7.29
C VAL A 36 -0.57 0.07 7.42
N PRO A 37 -0.15 0.73 6.33
CA PRO A 37 -0.61 0.59 4.95
C PRO A 37 -0.08 -0.67 4.26
N VAL A 38 -0.86 -1.26 3.35
CA VAL A 38 -0.42 -2.33 2.44
C VAL A 38 -0.38 -1.75 1.03
N ILE A 39 0.71 -2.00 0.30
CA ILE A 39 0.82 -1.64 -1.12
C ILE A 39 1.00 -2.92 -1.92
N GLU A 40 0.24 -3.02 -2.99
CA GLU A 40 0.29 -4.12 -3.94
C GLU A 40 0.68 -3.58 -5.32
N LYS A 41 1.50 -4.34 -6.04
CA LYS A 41 1.86 -4.09 -7.44
C LYS A 41 1.39 -5.29 -8.23
N ASN A 42 0.46 -5.09 -9.16
CA ASN A 42 -0.15 -6.18 -9.96
C ASN A 42 -0.74 -7.31 -9.08
N SER A 43 -1.44 -6.96 -8.00
CA SER A 43 -2.01 -7.90 -7.01
C SER A 43 -1.00 -8.64 -6.13
N ASP A 44 0.30 -8.44 -6.34
CA ASP A 44 1.36 -8.94 -5.46
C ASP A 44 1.66 -7.93 -4.35
N PRO A 45 1.58 -8.33 -3.07
CA PRO A 45 1.89 -7.45 -1.96
C PRO A 45 3.39 -7.20 -1.87
N ILE A 46 3.79 -5.96 -2.06
CA ILE A 46 5.20 -5.54 -2.06
C ILE A 46 5.59 -4.84 -0.77
N ILE A 47 4.62 -4.23 -0.08
CA ILE A 47 4.86 -3.50 1.17
C ILE A 47 3.72 -3.83 2.14
N ASN A 48 4.10 -4.27 3.33
CA ASN A 48 3.20 -4.42 4.46
C ASN A 48 3.70 -3.51 5.60
N GLY A 49 2.87 -2.56 6.02
CA GLY A 49 3.19 -1.55 7.00
C GLY A 49 4.01 -0.38 6.44
N PHE A 50 4.44 0.51 7.32
CA PHE A 50 5.23 1.67 6.92
C PHE A 50 6.71 1.29 6.72
N ARG A 51 7.11 1.10 5.46
CA ARG A 51 8.48 0.71 5.06
C ARG A 51 9.10 1.73 4.09
N PRO A 52 9.77 2.78 4.59
CA PRO A 52 10.34 3.83 3.74
C PRO A 52 11.50 3.32 2.87
N ASP A 53 12.19 2.27 3.30
CA ASP A 53 13.21 1.55 2.55
C ASP A 53 12.65 0.95 1.25
N LEU A 54 11.49 0.27 1.33
CA LEU A 54 10.82 -0.31 0.16
C LEU A 54 10.11 0.73 -0.70
N LEU A 55 9.64 1.84 -0.10
CA LEU A 55 9.10 2.95 -0.89
C LEU A 55 10.16 3.54 -1.84
N LYS A 56 11.40 3.67 -1.38
CA LYS A 56 12.50 4.16 -2.22
C LYS A 56 12.80 3.23 -3.41
N THR A 57 12.56 1.93 -3.31
CA THR A 57 12.77 1.01 -4.43
C THR A 57 11.74 1.19 -5.54
N LEU A 58 10.56 1.77 -5.24
CA LEU A 58 9.54 2.06 -6.24
C LEU A 58 9.89 3.22 -7.18
N VAL A 59 10.76 4.13 -6.73
CA VAL A 59 11.15 5.34 -7.47
C VAL A 59 12.51 5.22 -8.14
N ALA A 60 13.29 4.19 -7.80
CA ALA A 60 14.63 3.97 -8.31
C ALA A 60 14.66 3.21 -9.66
N GLN A 61 13.54 3.15 -10.39
CA GLN A 61 13.45 2.56 -11.73
C GLN A 61 13.67 3.60 -12.83
#